data_AF-A0A3B6SQL4-F1
#
_entry.id   AF-A0A3B6SQL4-F1
#
_cell.length_a   1.000
_cell.length_b   1.000
_cell.length_c   1.000
_cell.angle_alpha   90.00
_cell.angle_beta   90.00
_cell.angle_gamma   90.00
#
_symmetry.space_group_name_H-M   'P 1'
#
loop_
_entity.id
_entity.type
_entity.pdbx_description
1 polymer ?
#
loop_
_entity_poly.entity_id
_entity_poly.type
_entity_poly.pdbx_seq_one_letter_code
_entity_poly.pdbx_strand_id
1 'polypeptide(L)'
;MAASAVLAVLLASALAGAAAGGDIVHQDDQAPKIPGCNNDFVLVKVQSWVGSNEGDEFVGVGARFGPKIVSKEKQATREPLTLADPIHACAPPKNNKVSGGVLLVERGKCKFTKKAKLAEAAGASGILIINSGTELYKMVCEKNETELDIHIPAVLLPKDAGQALRSLLAANTSSVGVQLYSPDRPVVDTAEVFLWLMAVGTVLCASYWSAWSAREAVTEQEKLLKDGHEVSLTVEGGGSSGIVDINVISAMMFVVVASCFLIMLYKLMSAWFIDLLVVIFCIGGVEGLQTCLVAILSRWFTSAAGSFVKVPFFGAISYLTMVVSPFCVVFAVLWAIYRQFPYAWIAQDILGIALIVTVIQIVRVPNLKVGSVLLSCAFLYDIFWVFVSKSLFHESVMIAVARGDNTDEDGVPMLLKIPRMFDPWGGYSIIGFGDILLPGLVVAFALRYDWAAKKKSLRSGYFLWSASAYGTGLLITYVALNLMDGHGQPALLYIVPFTLAGLGELVQGL
;
A
#
# COMPACT_ATOMS: atom_id res chain seq x y z
N MET A 1 32.74 8.54 2.30
CA MET A 1 31.54 9.03 1.59
C MET A 1 30.29 8.20 1.93
N ALA A 2 30.31 6.86 1.89
CA ALA A 2 29.18 6.01 2.30
C ALA A 2 28.71 6.26 3.75
N ALA A 3 29.63 6.41 4.71
CA ALA A 3 29.29 6.72 6.10
C ALA A 3 28.59 8.07 6.26
N SER A 4 28.94 9.08 5.45
CA SER A 4 28.31 10.40 5.48
C SER A 4 26.91 10.38 4.86
N ALA A 5 26.68 9.55 3.84
CA ALA A 5 25.35 9.34 3.25
C ALA A 5 24.43 8.56 4.20
N VAL A 6 24.95 7.51 4.85
CA VAL A 6 24.22 6.76 5.89
C VAL A 6 23.91 7.67 7.09
N LEU A 7 24.86 8.52 7.51
CA LEU A 7 24.63 9.47 8.58
C LEU A 7 23.60 10.55 8.19
N ALA A 8 23.61 11.01 6.94
CA ALA A 8 22.63 11.96 6.43
C ALA A 8 21.22 11.34 6.33
N VAL A 9 21.11 10.07 5.93
CA VAL A 9 19.84 9.31 5.94
C VAL A 9 19.37 9.06 7.36
N LEU A 10 20.28 8.72 8.29
CA LEU A 10 19.96 8.55 9.71
C LEU A 10 19.51 9.87 10.36
N LEU A 11 20.15 10.99 10.01
CA LEU A 11 19.76 12.34 10.41
C LEU A 11 18.41 12.75 9.80
N ALA A 12 18.16 12.43 8.54
CA ALA A 12 16.88 12.67 7.89
C ALA A 12 15.76 11.82 8.52
N SER A 13 16.02 10.55 8.85
CA SER A 13 15.08 9.71 9.59
C SER A 13 14.87 10.17 11.04
N ALA A 14 15.90 10.71 11.69
CA ALA A 14 15.78 11.26 13.04
C ALA A 14 14.98 12.58 13.05
N LEU A 15 15.14 13.41 12.01
CA LEU A 15 14.35 14.63 11.82
C LEU A 15 12.90 14.32 11.44
N ALA A 16 12.68 13.24 10.68
CA ALA A 16 11.35 12.74 10.36
C ALA A 16 10.63 12.20 11.62
N GLY A 17 11.35 11.47 12.50
CA GLY A 17 10.84 10.99 13.78
C GLY A 17 10.48 12.08 14.80
N ALA A 18 10.90 13.34 14.60
CA ALA A 18 10.51 14.46 15.46
C ALA A 18 9.09 15.00 15.19
N ALA A 19 8.43 14.52 14.13
CA ALA A 19 7.03 14.83 13.81
C ALA A 19 6.15 13.58 14.04
N ALA A 20 6.04 13.14 15.29
CA ALA A 20 5.27 11.96 15.67
C ALA A 20 3.82 12.33 16.04
N GLY A 21 2.87 12.03 15.15
CA GLY A 21 1.43 11.99 15.42
C GLY A 21 0.86 10.72 14.81
N GLY A 22 0.19 9.89 15.62
CA GLY A 22 -0.17 8.52 15.26
C GLY A 22 -1.36 8.36 14.31
N ASP A 23 -1.41 7.22 13.60
CA ASP A 23 -2.53 6.76 12.75
C ASP A 23 -3.78 6.46 13.58
N ILE A 24 -3.56 6.05 14.85
CA ILE A 24 -4.62 5.86 15.84
C ILE A 24 -4.92 7.18 16.54
N VAL A 25 -3.90 8.02 16.75
CA VAL A 25 -3.91 9.22 17.60
C VAL A 25 -3.67 10.45 16.74
N HIS A 26 -4.73 11.02 16.16
CA HIS A 26 -4.58 12.22 15.34
C HIS A 26 -4.49 13.46 16.22
N GLN A 27 -3.28 14.03 16.26
CA GLN A 27 -3.05 15.36 16.83
C GLN A 27 -3.63 16.42 15.89
N ASP A 28 -4.44 17.32 16.44
CA ASP A 28 -4.98 18.47 15.72
C ASP A 28 -4.61 19.74 16.48
N ASP A 29 -3.61 20.45 15.94
CA ASP A 29 -3.11 21.71 16.50
C ASP A 29 -3.94 22.94 16.13
N GLN A 30 -4.91 22.81 15.21
CA GLN A 30 -5.78 23.92 14.81
C GLN A 30 -6.99 24.08 15.73
N ALA A 31 -7.47 22.98 16.32
CA ALA A 31 -8.60 23.03 17.24
C ALA A 31 -8.21 23.58 18.64
N PRO A 32 -9.13 24.31 19.31
CA PRO A 32 -8.85 24.94 20.60
C PRO A 32 -8.42 23.93 21.67
N LYS A 33 -7.31 24.21 22.36
CA LYS A 33 -6.87 23.44 23.54
C LYS A 33 -7.40 24.15 24.79
N ILE A 34 -8.47 23.61 25.37
CA ILE A 34 -9.17 24.18 26.54
C ILE A 34 -9.13 23.12 27.66
N PRO A 35 -9.05 23.49 28.96
CA PRO A 35 -9.17 22.52 30.04
C PRO A 35 -10.41 21.63 29.90
N GLY A 36 -10.23 20.31 29.94
CA GLY A 36 -11.29 19.31 29.69
C GLY A 36 -11.56 18.99 28.20
N CYS A 37 -10.88 19.68 27.28
CA CYS A 37 -10.96 19.44 25.84
C CYS A 37 -9.58 19.55 25.15
N ASN A 38 -8.74 18.55 25.41
CA ASN A 38 -7.39 18.46 24.87
C ASN A 38 -6.99 17.01 24.56
N ASN A 39 -7.97 16.12 24.39
CA ASN A 39 -7.68 14.76 23.96
C ASN A 39 -7.30 14.75 22.48
N ASP A 40 -6.45 13.81 22.14
CA ASP A 40 -6.19 13.47 20.75
C ASP A 40 -7.36 12.64 20.21
N PHE A 41 -7.60 12.70 18.90
CA PHE A 41 -8.62 11.85 18.28
C PHE A 41 -8.09 10.42 18.20
N VAL A 42 -8.79 9.50 18.87
CA VAL A 42 -8.43 8.09 18.93
C VAL A 42 -9.45 7.25 18.18
N LEU A 43 -9.03 6.33 17.32
CA LEU A 43 -9.94 5.34 16.73
C LEU A 43 -10.42 4.37 17.81
N VAL A 44 -11.70 4.03 17.78
CA VAL A 44 -12.35 3.19 18.81
C VAL A 44 -13.13 2.08 18.15
N LYS A 45 -12.88 0.84 18.56
CA LYS A 45 -13.71 -0.31 18.23
C LYS A 45 -14.92 -0.37 19.16
N VAL A 46 -16.08 -0.60 18.56
CA VAL A 46 -17.36 -0.74 19.22
C VAL A 46 -17.88 -2.14 18.92
N GLN A 47 -17.60 -3.08 19.82
CA GLN A 47 -18.08 -4.45 19.71
C GLN A 47 -19.50 -4.54 20.25
N SER A 48 -20.45 -4.98 19.42
CA SER A 48 -21.84 -5.17 19.83
C SER A 48 -22.09 -6.57 20.42
N TRP A 49 -23.05 -6.65 21.33
CA TRP A 49 -23.46 -7.90 21.98
C TRP A 49 -24.97 -7.98 22.07
N VAL A 50 -25.54 -9.13 21.74
CA VAL A 50 -26.98 -9.41 21.86
C VAL A 50 -27.16 -10.60 22.82
N GLY A 51 -27.63 -10.34 24.05
CA GLY A 51 -27.71 -11.38 25.07
C GLY A 51 -26.31 -11.86 25.46
N SER A 52 -25.96 -13.14 25.29
CA SER A 52 -24.59 -13.63 25.49
C SER A 52 -23.76 -13.71 24.21
N ASN A 53 -24.36 -13.40 23.06
CA ASN A 53 -23.75 -13.62 21.75
C ASN A 53 -23.04 -12.36 21.28
N GLU A 54 -21.83 -12.56 20.77
CA GLU A 54 -21.04 -11.54 20.11
C GLU A 54 -21.70 -11.18 18.77
N GLY A 55 -21.88 -9.88 18.53
CA GLY A 55 -22.44 -9.33 17.31
C GLY A 55 -21.39 -8.70 16.42
N ASP A 56 -21.80 -7.75 15.58
CA ASP A 56 -20.91 -7.03 14.68
C ASP A 56 -19.99 -6.05 15.45
N GLU A 57 -18.80 -5.82 14.90
CA GLU A 57 -17.83 -4.83 15.36
C GLU A 57 -17.85 -3.59 14.46
N PHE A 58 -17.84 -2.41 15.06
CA PHE A 58 -17.85 -1.14 14.32
C PHE A 58 -16.64 -0.28 14.68
N VAL A 59 -16.20 0.58 13.75
CA VAL A 59 -15.12 1.55 13.98
C VAL A 59 -15.71 2.95 14.12
N GLY A 60 -15.34 3.64 15.21
CA GLY A 60 -15.69 5.02 15.48
C GLY A 60 -14.46 5.86 15.82
N VAL A 61 -14.68 7.15 16.09
CA VAL A 61 -13.64 8.09 16.52
C VAL A 61 -14.01 8.77 17.84
N GLY A 62 -13.08 8.79 18.78
CA GLY A 62 -13.23 9.43 20.08
C GLY A 62 -13.32 10.96 19.99
N ALA A 63 -13.88 11.60 21.01
CA ALA A 63 -13.95 13.06 21.11
C ALA A 63 -12.67 13.69 21.67
N ARG A 64 -12.49 14.98 21.39
CA ARG A 64 -11.44 15.82 21.99
C ARG A 64 -11.69 16.12 23.49
N PHE A 65 -12.91 15.86 23.98
CA PHE A 65 -13.35 16.05 25.37
C PHE A 65 -13.72 14.71 26.01
N GLY A 66 -13.86 14.70 27.34
CA GLY A 66 -14.13 13.46 28.10
C GLY A 66 -12.84 12.72 28.49
N PRO A 67 -12.94 11.53 29.10
CA PRO A 67 -11.82 10.63 29.32
C PRO A 67 -11.36 9.99 27.99
N LYS A 68 -10.04 9.73 27.88
CA LYS A 68 -9.46 9.01 26.74
C LYS A 68 -9.86 7.54 26.79
N ILE A 69 -10.27 6.98 25.66
CA ILE A 69 -10.54 5.54 25.52
C ILE A 69 -9.21 4.85 25.18
N VAL A 70 -8.55 4.32 26.21
CA VAL A 70 -7.23 3.66 26.11
C VAL A 70 -7.27 2.18 26.51
N SER A 71 -8.45 1.60 26.70
CA SER A 71 -8.52 0.21 27.17
C SER A 71 -8.09 -0.76 26.08
N LYS A 72 -7.13 -1.63 26.42
CA LYS A 72 -6.86 -2.87 25.69
C LYS A 72 -8.07 -3.80 25.80
N GLU A 73 -8.42 -4.47 24.72
CA GLU A 73 -9.59 -5.37 24.54
C GLU A 73 -9.94 -6.22 25.78
N LYS A 74 -8.94 -6.74 26.48
CA LYS A 74 -9.09 -7.58 27.69
C LYS A 74 -9.67 -6.87 28.94
N GLN A 75 -9.82 -5.56 28.92
CA GLN A 75 -10.34 -4.75 30.04
C GLN A 75 -11.60 -3.96 29.69
N ALA A 76 -12.13 -4.11 28.47
CA ALA A 76 -13.32 -3.36 28.04
C ALA A 76 -14.57 -3.88 28.77
N THR A 77 -15.16 -3.01 29.59
CA THR A 77 -16.38 -3.36 30.34
C THR A 77 -17.55 -3.40 29.37
N ARG A 78 -18.31 -4.48 29.44
CA ARG A 78 -19.54 -4.61 28.66
C ARG A 78 -20.65 -3.80 29.32
N GLU A 79 -21.16 -2.81 28.59
CA GLU A 79 -22.15 -1.88 29.10
C GLU A 79 -23.46 -1.98 28.31
N PRO A 80 -24.64 -1.88 28.96
CA PRO A 80 -25.92 -1.87 28.27
C PRO A 80 -26.03 -0.69 27.30
N LEU A 81 -26.52 -0.94 26.08
CA LEU A 81 -26.74 0.11 25.09
C LEU A 81 -28.21 0.55 25.13
N THR A 82 -28.46 1.86 25.20
CA THR A 82 -29.81 2.43 25.19
C THR A 82 -29.94 3.53 24.16
N LEU A 83 -31.02 3.51 23.36
CA LEU A 83 -31.34 4.60 22.43
C LEU A 83 -31.90 5.81 23.21
N ALA A 84 -31.42 7.02 22.95
CA ALA A 84 -31.91 8.22 23.61
C ALA A 84 -33.34 8.61 23.21
N ASP A 85 -34.11 9.12 24.18
CA ASP A 85 -35.36 9.84 23.96
C ASP A 85 -35.32 11.19 24.69
N PRO A 86 -35.29 12.35 24.00
CA PRO A 86 -35.32 12.49 22.53
C PRO A 86 -33.99 12.07 21.86
N ILE A 87 -34.07 11.56 20.63
CA ILE A 87 -32.93 10.92 19.94
C ILE A 87 -31.69 11.81 19.73
N HIS A 88 -31.87 13.13 19.66
CA HIS A 88 -30.74 14.07 19.53
C HIS A 88 -30.14 14.48 20.89
N ALA A 89 -30.69 14.05 22.02
CA ALA A 89 -30.20 14.37 23.37
C ALA A 89 -29.89 15.88 23.58
N CYS A 90 -30.74 16.77 23.06
CA CYS A 90 -30.61 18.22 23.25
C CYS A 90 -31.39 18.75 24.46
N ALA A 91 -32.16 17.86 25.09
CA ALA A 91 -32.86 18.02 26.36
C ALA A 91 -32.56 16.77 27.21
N PRO A 92 -32.78 16.81 28.55
CA PRO A 92 -32.55 15.66 29.43
C PRO A 92 -33.23 14.39 28.89
N PRO A 93 -32.48 13.28 28.71
CA PRO A 93 -33.05 12.01 28.30
C PRO A 93 -34.14 11.54 29.28
N LYS A 94 -35.28 11.09 28.77
CA LYS A 94 -36.39 10.57 29.59
C LYS A 94 -36.19 9.12 30.05
N ASN A 95 -35.11 8.48 29.61
CA ASN A 95 -34.91 7.05 29.78
C ASN A 95 -34.30 6.71 31.14
N ASN A 96 -35.08 6.08 32.02
CA ASN A 96 -34.62 5.59 33.32
C ASN A 96 -33.63 4.41 33.24
N LYS A 97 -33.36 3.86 32.04
CA LYS A 97 -32.48 2.70 31.81
C LYS A 97 -31.02 3.05 31.48
N VAL A 98 -30.65 4.34 31.50
CA VAL A 98 -29.33 4.82 31.06
C VAL A 98 -28.26 4.69 32.14
N SER A 99 -28.66 4.54 33.42
CA SER A 99 -27.74 4.47 34.56
C SER A 99 -26.72 3.33 34.41
N GLY A 100 -25.44 3.68 34.26
CA GLY A 100 -24.34 2.73 34.07
C GLY A 100 -24.28 2.06 32.69
N GLY A 101 -25.01 2.61 31.69
CA GLY A 101 -25.00 2.14 30.31
C GLY A 101 -24.59 3.23 29.32
N VAL A 102 -24.37 2.81 28.08
CA VAL A 102 -23.97 3.70 26.97
C VAL A 102 -25.22 4.23 26.27
N LEU A 103 -25.25 5.56 26.07
CA LEU A 103 -26.35 6.24 25.40
C LEU A 103 -26.07 6.42 23.89
N LEU A 104 -26.94 5.90 23.04
CA LEU A 104 -26.88 6.08 21.59
C LEU A 104 -27.74 7.28 21.16
N VAL A 105 -27.14 8.25 20.47
CA VAL A 105 -27.77 9.51 20.05
C VAL A 105 -27.49 9.84 18.58
N GLU A 106 -28.31 10.68 17.96
CA GLU A 106 -28.05 11.20 16.61
C GLU A 106 -27.39 12.58 16.63
N ARG A 107 -26.46 12.80 15.70
CA ARG A 107 -25.88 14.12 15.41
C ARG A 107 -26.98 15.12 15.00
N GLY A 108 -26.75 16.40 15.31
CA GLY A 108 -27.62 17.52 14.90
C GLY A 108 -28.40 18.17 16.05
N LYS A 109 -29.09 19.26 15.73
CA LYS A 109 -29.88 20.14 16.62
C LYS A 109 -29.13 20.86 17.75
N CYS A 110 -28.07 20.29 18.30
CA CYS A 110 -27.23 20.88 19.33
C CYS A 110 -25.79 20.35 19.28
N LYS A 111 -24.91 20.98 20.05
CA LYS A 111 -23.47 20.71 20.13
C LYS A 111 -23.15 19.33 20.71
N PHE A 112 -22.00 18.76 20.33
CA PHE A 112 -21.51 17.48 20.84
C PHE A 112 -21.29 17.50 22.35
N THR A 113 -20.64 18.53 22.86
CA THR A 113 -20.39 18.77 24.29
C THR A 113 -21.69 18.81 25.11
N LYS A 114 -22.72 19.47 24.58
CA LYS A 114 -24.05 19.53 25.21
C LYS A 114 -24.72 18.16 25.29
N LYS A 115 -24.61 17.34 24.24
CA LYS A 115 -25.14 15.96 24.23
C LYS A 115 -24.44 15.12 25.31
N ALA A 116 -23.11 15.20 25.39
CA ALA A 116 -22.33 14.46 26.36
C ALA A 116 -22.67 14.85 27.81
N LYS A 117 -22.76 16.16 28.12
CA LYS A 117 -23.17 16.64 29.45
C LYS A 117 -24.57 16.16 29.85
N LEU A 118 -25.52 16.14 28.91
CA LEU A 118 -26.88 15.65 29.17
C LEU A 118 -26.94 14.13 29.35
N ALA A 119 -26.10 13.37 28.65
CA ALA A 119 -25.97 11.94 28.82
C ALA A 119 -25.34 11.59 30.18
N GLU A 120 -24.26 12.29 30.57
CA GLU A 120 -23.61 12.14 31.86
C GLU A 120 -24.57 12.48 33.01
N ALA A 121 -25.30 13.60 32.91
CA ALA A 121 -26.31 13.97 33.90
C ALA A 121 -27.47 12.95 34.01
N ALA A 122 -27.69 12.14 32.96
CA ALA A 122 -28.65 11.03 32.97
C ALA A 122 -28.06 9.72 33.53
N GLY A 123 -26.81 9.74 34.00
CA GLY A 123 -26.11 8.60 34.57
C GLY A 123 -25.48 7.65 33.54
N ALA A 124 -25.32 8.08 32.29
CA ALA A 124 -24.66 7.26 31.27
C ALA A 124 -23.18 7.01 31.65
N SER A 125 -22.66 5.83 31.34
CA SER A 125 -21.24 5.50 31.42
C SER A 125 -20.45 5.93 30.18
N GLY A 126 -21.15 6.22 29.07
CA GLY A 126 -20.57 6.65 27.80
C GLY A 126 -21.63 7.12 26.81
N ILE A 127 -21.20 7.76 25.71
CA ILE A 127 -22.10 8.23 24.65
C ILE A 127 -21.59 7.85 23.25
N LEU A 128 -22.47 7.24 22.45
CA LEU A 128 -22.25 6.95 21.03
C LEU A 128 -23.09 7.91 20.18
N ILE A 129 -22.45 8.65 19.28
CA ILE A 129 -23.09 9.67 18.44
C ILE A 129 -23.09 9.18 16.99
N ILE A 130 -24.27 8.95 16.42
CA ILE A 130 -24.44 8.54 15.02
C ILE A 130 -24.28 9.77 14.12
N ASN A 131 -23.37 9.69 13.15
CA ASN A 131 -23.17 10.75 12.17
C ASN A 131 -24.29 10.78 11.11
N SER A 132 -24.42 11.91 10.41
CA SER A 132 -25.37 12.07 9.30
C SER A 132 -24.87 11.47 7.97
N GLY A 133 -23.56 11.22 7.85
CA GLY A 133 -22.90 10.57 6.70
C GLY A 133 -22.06 9.37 7.13
N THR A 134 -21.42 8.72 6.16
CA THR A 134 -20.54 7.55 6.36
C THR A 134 -19.14 7.95 6.85
N GLU A 135 -18.72 9.19 6.62
CA GLU A 135 -17.43 9.71 7.07
C GLU A 135 -17.33 9.84 8.60
N LEU A 136 -16.13 9.65 9.14
CA LEU A 136 -15.83 9.97 10.54
C LEU A 136 -15.46 11.45 10.68
N TYR A 137 -16.18 12.17 11.54
CA TYR A 137 -15.96 13.59 11.79
C TYR A 137 -15.27 13.83 13.13
N LYS A 138 -14.34 14.79 13.18
CA LYS A 138 -13.64 15.17 14.41
C LYS A 138 -14.55 15.97 15.35
N MET A 139 -14.87 15.40 16.51
CA MET A 139 -15.65 16.08 17.54
C MET A 139 -14.77 17.03 18.36
N VAL A 140 -14.77 18.31 17.98
CA VAL A 140 -14.02 19.41 18.63
C VAL A 140 -14.90 20.22 19.58
N CYS A 141 -14.26 20.96 20.47
CA CYS A 141 -14.90 21.98 21.32
C CYS A 141 -14.90 23.34 20.65
N GLU A 142 -15.84 24.19 21.04
CA GLU A 142 -15.94 25.54 20.48
C GLU A 142 -15.07 26.54 21.24
N LYS A 143 -14.63 27.59 20.55
CA LYS A 143 -13.79 28.67 21.13
C LYS A 143 -14.45 29.42 22.30
N ASN A 144 -15.77 29.40 22.37
CA ASN A 144 -16.55 30.12 23.39
C ASN A 144 -16.87 29.26 24.62
N GLU A 145 -16.44 28.00 24.66
CA GLU A 145 -16.63 27.12 25.82
C GLU A 145 -15.47 27.30 26.80
N THR A 146 -15.76 27.56 28.07
CA THR A 146 -14.77 27.60 29.15
C THR A 146 -14.94 26.35 30.01
N GLU A 147 -13.81 25.71 30.36
CA GLU A 147 -13.69 24.54 31.26
C GLU A 147 -14.78 23.48 31.09
N LEU A 148 -14.48 22.45 30.29
CA LEU A 148 -15.41 21.37 29.98
C LEU A 148 -15.27 20.24 30.99
N ASP A 149 -16.16 20.23 31.98
CA ASP A 149 -16.32 19.12 32.90
C ASP A 149 -17.21 18.03 32.27
N ILE A 150 -16.60 17.02 31.67
CA ILE A 150 -17.24 15.84 31.07
C ILE A 150 -16.38 14.63 31.45
N HIS A 151 -16.96 13.65 32.15
CA HIS A 151 -16.24 12.47 32.65
C HIS A 151 -16.63 11.16 31.94
N ILE A 152 -17.47 11.24 30.91
CA ILE A 152 -17.88 10.07 30.11
C ILE A 152 -17.21 10.06 28.73
N PRO A 153 -16.74 8.90 28.23
CA PRO A 153 -16.19 8.79 26.89
C PRO A 153 -17.26 9.06 25.84
N ALA A 154 -16.87 9.77 24.78
CA ALA A 154 -17.73 10.08 23.64
C ALA A 154 -17.11 9.57 22.33
N VAL A 155 -17.88 8.79 21.56
CA VAL A 155 -17.44 8.21 20.28
C VAL A 155 -18.44 8.57 19.19
N LEU A 156 -17.95 9.00 18.03
CA LEU A 156 -18.75 9.20 16.83
C LEU A 156 -18.69 7.93 15.96
N LEU A 157 -19.84 7.47 15.49
CA LEU A 157 -19.97 6.36 14.56
C LEU A 157 -20.45 6.84 13.18
N PRO A 158 -20.02 6.16 12.10
CA PRO A 158 -20.62 6.29 10.78
C PRO A 158 -22.13 6.03 10.81
N LYS A 159 -22.85 6.58 9.84
CA LYS A 159 -24.31 6.44 9.76
C LYS A 159 -24.77 4.99 9.68
N ASP A 160 -24.12 4.19 8.84
CA ASP A 160 -24.36 2.76 8.62
C ASP A 160 -24.14 1.95 9.89
N ALA A 161 -23.01 2.13 10.58
CA ALA A 161 -22.73 1.51 11.88
C ALA A 161 -23.78 1.87 12.94
N GLY A 162 -24.15 3.15 13.01
CA GLY A 162 -25.20 3.62 13.93
C GLY A 162 -26.59 3.05 13.62
N GLN A 163 -26.91 2.90 12.34
CA GLN A 163 -28.17 2.29 11.89
C GLN A 163 -28.22 0.80 12.21
N ALA A 164 -27.11 0.08 12.05
CA ALA A 164 -26.99 -1.31 12.45
C ALA A 164 -27.26 -1.48 13.95
N LEU A 165 -26.58 -0.72 14.82
CA LEU A 165 -26.84 -0.73 16.27
C LEU A 165 -28.28 -0.37 16.63
N ARG A 166 -28.87 0.61 15.93
CA ARG A 166 -30.28 0.97 16.13
C ARG A 166 -31.24 -0.14 15.74
N SER A 167 -30.95 -0.86 14.66
CA SER A 167 -31.76 -2.01 14.23
C SER A 167 -31.73 -3.14 15.27
N LEU A 168 -30.56 -3.39 15.90
CA LEU A 168 -30.42 -4.36 16.99
C LEU A 168 -31.26 -3.96 18.21
N LEU A 169 -31.27 -2.68 18.58
CA LEU A 169 -32.12 -2.17 19.67
C LEU A 169 -33.61 -2.26 19.34
N ALA A 170 -34.01 -2.05 18.08
CA ALA A 170 -35.40 -2.10 17.65
C ALA A 170 -35.95 -3.53 17.57
N ALA A 171 -35.09 -4.52 17.32
CA ALA A 171 -35.48 -5.94 17.28
C ALA A 171 -36.06 -6.45 18.61
N ASN A 172 -35.74 -5.78 19.74
CA ASN A 172 -36.34 -5.96 21.07
C ASN A 172 -36.40 -7.41 21.58
N THR A 173 -35.52 -8.29 21.08
CA THR A 173 -35.48 -9.73 21.39
C THR A 173 -34.60 -10.04 22.61
N SER A 174 -33.56 -9.24 22.86
CA SER A 174 -32.58 -9.44 23.94
C SER A 174 -31.96 -8.10 24.38
N SER A 175 -31.27 -8.08 25.53
CA SER A 175 -30.47 -6.91 25.93
C SER A 175 -29.29 -6.72 25.00
N VAL A 176 -29.18 -5.52 24.43
CA VAL A 176 -28.03 -5.11 23.60
C VAL A 176 -27.01 -4.43 24.50
N GLY A 177 -25.75 -4.84 24.39
CA GLY A 177 -24.62 -4.19 25.05
C GLY A 177 -23.53 -3.82 24.05
N VAL A 178 -22.63 -2.95 24.47
CA VAL A 178 -21.45 -2.55 23.70
C VAL A 178 -20.21 -2.62 24.57
N GLN A 179 -19.07 -2.83 23.92
CA GLN A 179 -17.74 -2.67 24.51
C GLN A 179 -16.96 -1.67 23.66
N LEU A 180 -16.36 -0.69 24.33
CA LEU A 180 -15.55 0.36 23.70
C LEU A 180 -14.09 0.10 24.05
N TYR A 181 -13.23 -0.07 23.03
CA TYR A 181 -11.80 -0.24 23.24
C TYR A 181 -10.99 0.32 22.06
N SER A 182 -9.72 0.61 22.31
CA SER A 182 -8.78 1.09 21.30
C SER A 182 -7.53 0.23 21.41
N PRO A 183 -7.43 -0.88 20.65
CA PRO A 183 -6.26 -1.74 20.71
C PRO A 183 -5.05 -1.06 20.06
N ASP A 184 -3.89 -1.20 20.70
CA ASP A 184 -2.61 -0.77 20.13
C ASP A 184 -2.31 -1.58 18.86
N ARG A 185 -1.75 -0.93 17.82
CA ARG A 185 -1.22 -1.64 16.67
C ARG A 185 0.09 -2.36 17.05
N PRO A 186 0.34 -3.57 16.52
CA PRO A 186 1.63 -4.22 16.70
C PRO A 186 2.74 -3.40 16.01
N VAL A 187 3.93 -3.38 16.62
CA VAL A 187 5.09 -2.63 16.08
C VAL A 187 5.63 -3.25 14.79
N VAL A 188 5.37 -4.55 14.55
CA VAL A 188 5.76 -5.25 13.32
C VAL A 188 4.64 -6.19 12.94
N ASP A 189 4.09 -6.04 11.73
CA ASP A 189 3.15 -7.02 11.17
C ASP A 189 3.92 -8.11 10.40
N THR A 190 3.45 -9.35 10.51
CA THR A 190 4.03 -10.48 9.76
C THR A 190 3.82 -10.30 8.25
N ALA A 191 2.75 -9.61 7.83
CA ALA A 191 2.49 -9.26 6.44
C ALA A 191 3.65 -8.48 5.80
N GLU A 192 4.29 -7.57 6.54
CA GLU A 192 5.44 -6.78 6.05
C GLU A 192 6.66 -7.66 5.80
N VAL A 193 6.90 -8.65 6.66
CA VAL A 193 7.98 -9.63 6.49
C VAL A 193 7.75 -10.46 5.22
N PHE A 194 6.51 -10.91 4.99
CA PHE A 194 6.16 -11.63 3.76
C PHE A 194 6.29 -10.75 2.51
N LEU A 195 5.82 -9.49 2.55
CA LEU A 195 5.99 -8.55 1.44
C LEU A 195 7.46 -8.27 1.15
N TRP A 196 8.27 -8.09 2.19
CA TRP A 196 9.72 -7.93 2.06
C TRP A 196 10.36 -9.14 1.37
N LEU A 197 10.04 -10.37 1.83
CA LEU A 197 10.52 -11.61 1.20
C LEU A 197 10.05 -11.73 -0.25
N MET A 198 8.79 -11.42 -0.54
CA MET A 198 8.23 -11.45 -1.89
C MET A 198 8.91 -10.45 -2.82
N ALA A 199 9.11 -9.20 -2.37
CA ALA A 199 9.76 -8.17 -3.17
C ALA A 199 11.23 -8.50 -3.46
N VAL A 200 11.99 -8.94 -2.45
CA VAL A 200 13.39 -9.36 -2.62
C VAL A 200 13.48 -10.61 -3.49
N GLY A 201 12.64 -11.61 -3.23
CA GLY A 201 12.56 -12.83 -4.03
C GLY A 201 12.25 -12.55 -5.50
N THR A 202 11.29 -11.65 -5.76
CA THR A 202 10.92 -11.22 -7.12
C THR A 202 12.09 -10.57 -7.85
N VAL A 203 12.80 -9.63 -7.21
CA VAL A 203 13.97 -8.97 -7.81
C VAL A 203 15.09 -9.97 -8.08
N LEU A 204 15.36 -10.90 -7.16
CA LEU A 204 16.37 -11.94 -7.36
C LEU A 204 16.01 -12.85 -8.53
N CYS A 205 14.80 -13.41 -8.53
CA CYS A 205 14.30 -14.28 -9.61
C CYS A 205 14.33 -13.57 -10.96
N ALA A 206 13.81 -12.33 -11.02
CA ALA A 206 13.83 -11.53 -12.23
C ALA A 206 15.25 -11.26 -12.70
N SER A 207 16.18 -10.91 -11.82
CA SER A 207 17.58 -10.66 -12.15
C SER A 207 18.26 -11.90 -12.74
N TYR A 208 18.12 -13.06 -12.09
CA TYR A 208 18.68 -14.33 -12.57
C TYR A 208 18.12 -14.71 -13.93
N TRP A 209 16.80 -14.61 -14.09
CA TRP A 209 16.13 -14.88 -15.35
C TRP A 209 16.60 -13.95 -16.47
N SER A 210 16.71 -12.68 -16.14
CA SER A 210 17.13 -11.59 -17.01
C SER A 210 18.60 -11.71 -17.45
N ALA A 211 19.48 -12.23 -16.59
CA ALA A 211 20.86 -12.55 -16.95
C ALA A 211 20.99 -13.86 -17.76
N TRP A 212 20.16 -14.85 -17.44
CA TRP A 212 20.10 -16.13 -18.15
C TRP A 212 19.66 -15.97 -19.60
N SER A 213 18.52 -15.32 -19.82
CA SER A 213 18.02 -15.01 -21.16
C SER A 213 19.03 -14.23 -22.00
N ALA A 214 19.73 -13.25 -21.41
CA ALA A 214 20.78 -12.51 -22.10
C ALA A 214 21.96 -13.41 -22.53
N ARG A 215 22.35 -14.38 -21.69
CA ARG A 215 23.42 -15.34 -22.01
C ARG A 215 23.02 -16.32 -23.11
N GLU A 216 21.78 -16.80 -23.09
CA GLU A 216 21.26 -17.68 -24.14
C GLU A 216 21.25 -16.98 -25.50
N ALA A 217 20.75 -15.74 -25.56
CA ALA A 217 20.72 -14.94 -26.79
C ALA A 217 22.12 -14.74 -27.40
N VAL A 218 23.14 -14.46 -26.58
CA VAL A 218 24.54 -14.35 -27.03
C VAL A 218 25.07 -15.70 -27.55
N THR A 219 24.72 -16.80 -26.87
CA THR A 219 25.16 -18.16 -27.27
C THR A 219 24.53 -18.58 -28.60
N GLU A 220 23.24 -18.28 -28.81
CA GLU A 220 22.57 -18.52 -30.09
C GLU A 220 23.16 -17.69 -31.21
N GLN A 221 23.44 -16.41 -30.97
CA GLN A 221 24.10 -15.54 -31.93
C GLN A 221 25.51 -16.05 -32.30
N GLU A 222 26.29 -16.56 -31.33
CA GLU A 222 27.60 -17.16 -31.60
C GLU A 222 27.49 -18.46 -32.43
N LYS A 223 26.48 -19.30 -32.18
CA LYS A 223 26.22 -20.50 -32.99
C LYS A 223 25.87 -20.13 -34.42
N LEU A 224 24.97 -19.17 -34.63
CA LEU A 224 24.61 -18.68 -35.95
C LEU A 224 25.82 -18.10 -36.70
N LEU A 225 26.71 -17.37 -36.01
CA LEU A 225 27.96 -16.87 -36.59
C LEU A 225 28.96 -17.98 -36.93
N LYS A 226 28.97 -19.09 -36.19
CA LYS A 226 29.85 -20.25 -36.47
C LYS A 226 29.31 -21.13 -37.60
N ASP A 227 28.00 -21.24 -37.73
CA ASP A 227 27.35 -22.04 -38.77
C ASP A 227 27.29 -21.31 -40.13
N GLY A 228 27.49 -19.98 -40.15
CA GLY A 228 27.57 -19.16 -41.36
C GLY A 228 29.00 -18.73 -41.74
N HIS A 229 29.67 -19.48 -42.63
CA HIS A 229 30.87 -19.00 -43.33
C HIS A 229 30.44 -18.06 -44.49
N GLU A 230 30.99 -16.84 -44.50
CA GLU A 230 30.94 -15.80 -45.54
C GLU A 230 29.56 -15.38 -46.11
N VAL A 231 28.88 -14.44 -45.42
CA VAL A 231 28.16 -13.35 -46.13
C VAL A 231 28.39 -12.03 -45.41
N SER A 232 28.84 -11.04 -46.18
CA SER A 232 29.23 -9.70 -45.77
C SER A 232 28.14 -8.97 -44.97
N LEU A 233 28.61 -8.21 -43.98
CA LEU A 233 27.84 -7.27 -43.17
C LEU A 233 27.10 -6.24 -44.04
N THR A 234 25.78 -6.39 -44.13
CA THR A 234 24.86 -5.25 -44.22
C THR A 234 23.81 -5.44 -43.12
N VAL A 235 24.11 -4.90 -41.94
CA VAL A 235 23.10 -4.66 -40.91
C VAL A 235 22.25 -3.49 -41.40
N GLU A 236 21.26 -3.76 -42.25
CA GLU A 236 20.09 -2.92 -42.35
C GLU A 236 19.22 -3.20 -41.13
N GLY A 237 19.04 -2.17 -40.31
CA GLY A 237 18.20 -2.20 -39.13
C GLY A 237 16.75 -2.49 -39.49
N GLY A 238 16.13 -3.41 -38.75
CA GLY A 238 14.71 -3.73 -38.97
C GLY A 238 14.24 -5.04 -38.37
N GLY A 239 14.85 -5.52 -37.28
CA GLY A 239 14.30 -6.60 -36.48
C GLY A 239 14.15 -6.08 -35.06
N SER A 240 12.94 -5.66 -34.69
CA SER A 240 12.59 -5.28 -33.31
C SER A 240 12.89 -6.47 -32.38
N SER A 241 14.07 -6.47 -31.77
CA SER A 241 14.22 -7.18 -30.50
C SER A 241 13.29 -6.44 -29.54
N GLY A 242 12.38 -7.14 -28.88
CA GLY A 242 11.45 -6.57 -27.89
C GLY A 242 12.16 -6.10 -26.60
N ILE A 243 13.34 -5.49 -26.74
CA ILE A 243 14.21 -4.99 -25.69
C ILE A 243 14.14 -3.47 -25.73
N VAL A 244 13.80 -2.84 -24.60
CA VAL A 244 13.68 -1.38 -24.49
C VAL A 244 14.82 -0.87 -23.61
N ASP A 245 15.80 -0.22 -24.23
CA ASP A 245 16.90 0.42 -23.50
C ASP A 245 16.47 1.79 -22.97
N ILE A 246 16.70 2.04 -21.68
CA ILE A 246 16.48 3.34 -21.05
C ILE A 246 17.63 4.28 -21.41
N ASN A 247 17.30 5.48 -21.90
CA ASN A 247 18.26 6.58 -22.04
C ASN A 247 18.14 7.59 -20.87
N VAL A 248 19.14 8.47 -20.70
CA VAL A 248 19.12 9.55 -19.70
C VAL A 248 17.90 10.46 -19.91
N ILE A 249 17.57 10.76 -21.17
CA ILE A 249 16.41 11.58 -21.51
C ILE A 249 15.11 10.89 -21.09
N SER A 250 14.94 9.59 -21.34
CA SER A 250 13.74 8.86 -20.91
C SER A 250 13.66 8.76 -19.39
N ALA A 251 14.80 8.65 -18.69
CA ALA A 251 14.84 8.66 -17.22
C ALA A 251 14.40 10.02 -16.63
N MET A 252 14.73 11.14 -17.27
CA MET A 252 14.22 12.46 -16.85
C MET A 252 12.75 12.65 -17.21
N MET A 253 12.34 12.24 -18.42
CA MET A 253 10.95 12.31 -18.86
C MET A 253 10.02 11.44 -18.02
N PHE A 254 10.52 10.33 -17.47
CA PHE A 254 9.78 9.48 -16.54
C PHE A 254 9.21 10.28 -15.36
N VAL A 255 9.97 11.19 -14.76
CA VAL A 255 9.51 12.03 -13.63
C VAL A 255 8.33 12.91 -14.05
N VAL A 256 8.43 13.52 -15.23
CA VAL A 256 7.39 14.42 -15.75
C VAL A 256 6.12 13.64 -16.06
N VAL A 257 6.25 12.52 -16.80
CA VAL A 257 5.12 11.67 -17.17
C VAL A 257 4.46 11.06 -15.94
N ALA A 258 5.24 10.52 -15.01
CA ALA A 258 4.72 9.97 -13.75
C ALA A 258 4.01 11.05 -12.92
N SER A 259 4.55 12.26 -12.86
CA SER A 259 3.93 13.38 -12.14
C SER A 259 2.61 13.80 -12.78
N CYS A 260 2.56 13.93 -14.12
CA CYS A 260 1.32 14.21 -14.84
C CYS A 260 0.28 13.11 -14.64
N PHE A 261 0.71 11.85 -14.70
CA PHE A 261 -0.15 10.70 -14.47
C PHE A 261 -0.71 10.66 -13.04
N LEU A 262 0.12 10.95 -12.04
CA LEU A 262 -0.31 10.99 -10.64
C LEU A 262 -1.29 12.15 -10.37
N ILE A 263 -1.07 13.34 -10.93
CA ILE A 263 -2.02 14.45 -10.84
C ILE A 263 -3.34 14.07 -11.53
N MET A 264 -3.26 13.41 -12.69
CA MET A 264 -4.43 12.94 -13.40
C MET A 264 -5.20 11.92 -12.54
N LEU A 265 -4.52 10.96 -11.90
CA LEU A 265 -5.13 10.03 -10.93
C LEU A 265 -5.83 10.77 -9.80
N TYR A 266 -5.15 11.73 -9.19
CA TYR A 266 -5.67 12.48 -8.06
C TYR A 266 -6.89 13.34 -8.42
N LYS A 267 -6.89 13.98 -9.59
CA LYS A 267 -8.00 14.84 -10.04
C LYS A 267 -9.13 14.07 -10.70
N LEU A 268 -8.83 12.96 -11.36
CA LEU A 268 -9.77 12.14 -12.13
C LEU A 268 -10.03 10.79 -11.43
N MET A 269 -10.02 10.78 -10.09
CA MET A 269 -10.24 9.59 -9.26
C MET A 269 -11.70 9.15 -9.29
N SER A 270 -12.20 8.81 -10.48
CA SER A 270 -13.53 8.32 -10.76
C SER A 270 -13.50 6.80 -10.90
N ALA A 271 -14.58 6.11 -10.51
CA ALA A 271 -14.71 4.66 -10.63
C ALA A 271 -14.37 4.14 -12.04
N TRP A 272 -14.80 4.86 -13.10
CA TRP A 272 -14.48 4.51 -14.48
C TRP A 272 -12.98 4.51 -14.77
N PHE A 273 -12.22 5.41 -14.14
CA PHE A 273 -10.78 5.49 -14.34
C PHE A 273 -10.05 4.35 -13.62
N ILE A 274 -10.51 3.95 -12.43
CA ILE A 274 -10.00 2.76 -11.73
C ILE A 274 -10.26 1.49 -12.55
N ASP A 275 -11.46 1.34 -13.12
CA ASP A 275 -11.78 0.22 -14.02
C ASP A 275 -10.86 0.20 -15.25
N LEU A 276 -10.52 1.37 -15.83
CA LEU A 276 -9.54 1.46 -16.92
C LEU A 276 -8.16 0.94 -16.49
N LEU A 277 -7.69 1.29 -15.29
CA LEU A 277 -6.42 0.78 -14.76
C LEU A 277 -6.47 -0.73 -14.52
N VAL A 278 -7.60 -1.27 -14.05
CA VAL A 278 -7.82 -2.71 -13.89
C VAL A 278 -7.69 -3.41 -15.24
N VAL A 279 -8.27 -2.87 -16.31
CA VAL A 279 -8.13 -3.43 -17.66
C VAL A 279 -6.67 -3.39 -18.13
N ILE A 280 -5.98 -2.26 -17.97
CA ILE A 280 -4.55 -2.13 -18.34
C ILE A 280 -3.69 -3.12 -17.56
N PHE A 281 -3.94 -3.26 -16.25
CA PHE A 281 -3.25 -4.21 -15.41
C PHE A 281 -3.54 -5.66 -15.82
N CYS A 282 -4.76 -6.00 -16.20
CA CYS A 282 -5.09 -7.33 -16.73
C CYS A 282 -4.31 -7.62 -18.01
N ILE A 283 -4.20 -6.67 -18.94
CA ILE A 283 -3.45 -6.85 -20.19
C ILE A 283 -1.98 -7.15 -19.88
N GLY A 284 -1.34 -6.31 -19.05
CA GLY A 284 0.05 -6.53 -18.64
C GLY A 284 0.24 -7.82 -17.83
N GLY A 285 -0.71 -8.14 -16.95
CA GLY A 285 -0.70 -9.36 -16.15
C GLY A 285 -0.83 -10.63 -17.00
N VAL A 286 -1.68 -10.62 -18.03
CA VAL A 286 -1.80 -11.73 -18.99
C VAL A 286 -0.48 -11.92 -19.74
N GLU A 287 0.11 -10.84 -20.27
CA GLU A 287 1.40 -10.90 -20.97
C GLU A 287 2.51 -11.44 -20.06
N GLY A 288 2.59 -10.93 -18.83
CA GLY A 288 3.61 -11.34 -17.86
C GLY A 288 3.43 -12.78 -17.40
N LEU A 289 2.21 -13.19 -17.08
CA LEU A 289 1.89 -14.55 -16.65
C LEU A 289 2.14 -15.54 -17.78
N GLN A 290 1.76 -15.21 -19.01
CA GLN A 290 2.01 -16.01 -20.19
C GLN A 290 3.52 -16.19 -20.39
N THR A 291 4.30 -15.12 -20.33
CA THR A 291 5.77 -15.15 -20.50
C THR A 291 6.43 -16.07 -19.47
N CYS A 292 6.07 -15.91 -18.20
CA CYS A 292 6.58 -16.74 -17.11
C CYS A 292 6.20 -18.22 -17.25
N LEU A 293 4.92 -18.51 -17.50
CA LEU A 293 4.43 -19.88 -17.64
C LEU A 293 5.02 -20.58 -18.86
N VAL A 294 5.07 -19.90 -20.00
CA VAL A 294 5.66 -20.46 -21.23
C VAL A 294 7.10 -20.87 -20.99
N ALA A 295 7.86 -20.03 -20.28
CA ALA A 295 9.27 -20.26 -20.08
C ALA A 295 9.58 -21.31 -19.01
N ILE A 296 8.68 -21.52 -18.03
CA ILE A 296 8.74 -22.66 -17.10
C ILE A 296 8.37 -23.96 -17.83
N LEU A 297 7.25 -23.96 -18.57
CA LEU A 297 6.74 -25.15 -19.23
C LEU A 297 7.61 -25.58 -20.42
N SER A 298 8.27 -24.66 -21.12
CA SER A 298 9.22 -25.00 -22.19
C SER A 298 10.40 -25.83 -21.68
N ARG A 299 10.75 -25.69 -20.40
CA ARG A 299 11.81 -26.47 -19.75
C ARG A 299 11.39 -27.89 -19.42
N TRP A 300 10.09 -28.14 -19.23
CA TRP A 300 9.53 -29.48 -19.00
C TRP A 300 9.09 -30.16 -20.30
N PHE A 301 8.61 -29.39 -21.28
CA PHE A 301 8.09 -29.89 -22.55
C PHE A 301 8.90 -29.39 -23.75
N THR A 302 10.16 -29.83 -23.84
CA THR A 302 11.12 -29.41 -24.87
C THR A 302 10.64 -29.67 -26.30
N SER A 303 9.88 -30.75 -26.53
CA SER A 303 9.32 -31.10 -27.84
C SER A 303 8.22 -30.13 -28.31
N ALA A 304 7.36 -29.65 -27.40
CA ALA A 304 6.29 -28.70 -27.70
C ALA A 304 6.81 -27.25 -27.82
N ALA A 305 7.90 -26.93 -27.12
CA ALA A 305 8.57 -25.63 -27.21
C ALA A 305 9.21 -25.35 -28.58
N GLY A 306 9.69 -26.40 -29.27
CA GLY A 306 10.30 -26.29 -30.61
C GLY A 306 9.30 -26.26 -31.77
N SER A 307 8.00 -26.40 -31.51
CA SER A 307 6.96 -26.45 -32.54
C SER A 307 6.29 -25.09 -32.70
N PHE A 308 6.51 -24.45 -33.86
CA PHE A 308 5.97 -23.13 -34.17
C PHE A 308 4.84 -23.20 -35.19
N VAL A 309 3.79 -22.43 -34.96
CA VAL A 309 2.67 -22.25 -35.88
C VAL A 309 2.68 -20.81 -36.38
N LYS A 310 2.58 -20.62 -37.70
CA LYS A 310 2.40 -19.29 -38.29
C LYS A 310 0.94 -18.88 -38.19
N VAL A 311 0.66 -17.93 -37.32
CA VAL A 311 -0.67 -17.35 -37.15
C VAL A 311 -0.77 -16.10 -38.03
N PRO A 312 -1.86 -15.89 -38.79
CA PRO A 312 -2.06 -14.64 -39.51
C PRO A 312 -1.95 -13.45 -38.54
N PHE A 313 -1.30 -12.37 -38.95
CA PHE A 313 -1.05 -11.14 -38.18
C PHE A 313 -0.02 -11.22 -37.03
N PHE A 314 0.10 -12.34 -36.30
CA PHE A 314 0.99 -12.47 -35.13
C PHE A 314 2.33 -13.18 -35.40
N GLY A 315 2.53 -13.75 -36.60
CA GLY A 315 3.78 -14.41 -36.97
C GLY A 315 3.92 -15.82 -36.40
N ALA A 316 5.16 -16.28 -36.21
CA ALA A 316 5.45 -17.62 -35.70
C ALA A 316 5.31 -17.66 -34.17
N ILE A 317 4.24 -18.29 -33.66
CA ILE A 317 3.98 -18.44 -32.22
C ILE A 317 4.23 -19.90 -31.83
N SER A 318 4.83 -20.13 -30.66
CA SER A 318 5.02 -21.48 -30.14
C SER A 318 3.66 -22.11 -29.78
N TYR A 319 3.50 -23.42 -30.02
CA TYR A 319 2.27 -24.13 -29.65
C TYR A 319 1.94 -23.98 -28.15
N LEU A 320 2.99 -23.93 -27.33
CA LEU A 320 2.88 -23.77 -25.89
C LEU A 320 2.27 -22.41 -25.50
N THR A 321 2.67 -21.32 -26.17
CA THR A 321 2.07 -20.00 -25.98
C THR A 321 0.58 -20.01 -26.33
N MET A 322 0.19 -20.68 -27.42
CA MET A 322 -1.21 -20.76 -27.84
C MET A 322 -2.10 -21.49 -26.83
N VAL A 323 -1.58 -22.53 -26.17
CA VAL A 323 -2.30 -23.30 -25.14
C VAL A 323 -2.38 -22.55 -23.81
N VAL A 324 -1.32 -21.85 -23.42
CA VAL A 324 -1.24 -21.12 -22.15
C VAL A 324 -2.04 -19.81 -22.18
N SER A 325 -2.11 -19.14 -23.32
CA SER A 325 -2.80 -17.86 -23.48
C SER A 325 -4.26 -17.83 -22.97
N PRO A 326 -5.16 -18.75 -23.36
CA PRO A 326 -6.54 -18.74 -22.86
C PRO A 326 -6.61 -18.93 -21.34
N PHE A 327 -5.72 -19.73 -20.76
CA PHE A 327 -5.65 -19.89 -19.30
C PHE A 327 -5.27 -18.58 -18.60
N CYS A 328 -4.26 -17.87 -19.11
CA CYS A 328 -3.85 -16.57 -18.56
C CYS A 328 -4.97 -15.52 -18.64
N VAL A 329 -5.67 -15.46 -19.79
CA VAL A 329 -6.82 -14.55 -19.98
C VAL A 329 -7.94 -14.87 -18.98
N VAL A 330 -8.32 -16.14 -18.84
CA VAL A 330 -9.35 -16.55 -17.87
C VAL A 330 -8.93 -16.19 -16.46
N PHE A 331 -7.67 -16.45 -16.08
CA PHE A 331 -7.16 -16.10 -14.75
C PHE A 331 -7.27 -14.60 -14.45
N ALA A 332 -6.87 -13.74 -15.39
CA ALA A 332 -6.95 -12.29 -15.23
C ALA A 332 -8.40 -11.78 -15.20
N VAL A 333 -9.29 -12.31 -16.05
CA VAL A 333 -10.72 -11.95 -16.06
C VAL A 333 -11.41 -12.37 -14.76
N LEU A 334 -11.14 -13.58 -14.26
CA LEU A 334 -11.69 -14.02 -12.97
C LEU A 334 -11.21 -13.12 -11.84
N TRP A 335 -9.92 -12.76 -11.81
CA TRP A 335 -9.42 -11.80 -10.85
C TRP A 335 -10.15 -10.45 -10.95
N ALA A 336 -10.33 -9.90 -12.15
CA ALA A 336 -10.99 -8.61 -12.34
C ALA A 336 -12.44 -8.59 -11.85
N ILE A 337 -13.20 -9.68 -12.08
CA ILE A 337 -14.59 -9.84 -11.63
C ILE A 337 -14.67 -9.99 -10.11
N TYR A 338 -13.80 -10.84 -9.54
CA TYR A 338 -13.81 -11.16 -8.12
C TYR A 338 -12.89 -10.25 -7.29
N ARG A 339 -12.42 -9.11 -7.84
CA ARG A 339 -11.40 -8.25 -7.22
C ARG A 339 -11.77 -7.72 -5.83
N GLN A 340 -13.06 -7.54 -5.59
CA GLN A 340 -13.63 -7.02 -4.34
C GLN A 340 -13.68 -8.06 -3.21
N PHE A 341 -13.36 -9.33 -3.49
CA PHE A 341 -13.35 -10.37 -2.47
C PHE A 341 -12.05 -10.37 -1.68
N PRO A 342 -12.09 -10.70 -0.38
CA PRO A 342 -10.93 -10.59 0.52
C PRO A 342 -9.77 -11.55 0.18
N TYR A 343 -9.97 -12.53 -0.70
CA TYR A 343 -8.93 -13.47 -1.18
C TYR A 343 -8.35 -13.08 -2.55
N ALA A 344 -8.89 -12.06 -3.22
CA ALA A 344 -8.48 -11.67 -4.57
C ALA A 344 -7.05 -11.12 -4.63
N TRP A 345 -6.48 -10.71 -3.50
CA TRP A 345 -5.09 -10.27 -3.40
C TRP A 345 -4.08 -11.31 -3.88
N ILE A 346 -4.35 -12.61 -3.67
CA ILE A 346 -3.43 -13.67 -4.09
C ILE A 346 -3.26 -13.66 -5.61
N ALA A 347 -4.38 -13.56 -6.33
CA ALA A 347 -4.36 -13.51 -7.79
C ALA A 347 -3.79 -12.18 -8.31
N GLN A 348 -4.04 -11.06 -7.61
CA GLN A 348 -3.40 -9.77 -7.91
C GLN A 348 -1.87 -9.87 -7.81
N ASP A 349 -1.36 -10.43 -6.71
CA ASP A 349 0.06 -10.52 -6.45
C ASP A 349 0.75 -11.48 -7.44
N ILE A 350 0.09 -12.58 -7.85
CA ILE A 350 0.58 -13.47 -8.91
C ILE A 350 0.71 -12.72 -10.24
N LEU A 351 -0.33 -11.97 -10.65
CA LEU A 351 -0.30 -11.16 -11.88
C LEU A 351 0.76 -10.05 -11.78
N GLY A 352 0.85 -9.40 -10.63
CA GLY A 352 1.80 -8.33 -10.34
C GLY A 352 3.25 -8.81 -10.38
N ILE A 353 3.58 -9.92 -9.72
CA ILE A 353 4.92 -10.52 -9.76
C ILE A 353 5.28 -10.93 -11.18
N ALA A 354 4.37 -11.57 -11.92
CA ALA A 354 4.63 -11.97 -13.30
C ALA A 354 4.87 -10.76 -14.22
N LEU A 355 4.11 -9.68 -14.03
CA LEU A 355 4.31 -8.40 -14.71
C LEU A 355 5.68 -7.78 -14.35
N ILE A 356 6.03 -7.71 -13.06
CA ILE A 356 7.30 -7.14 -12.60
C ILE A 356 8.50 -7.90 -13.20
N VAL A 357 8.47 -9.23 -13.13
CA VAL A 357 9.50 -10.10 -13.70
C VAL A 357 9.67 -9.83 -15.20
N THR A 358 8.56 -9.69 -15.92
CA THR A 358 8.56 -9.46 -17.37
C THR A 358 9.09 -8.07 -17.73
N VAL A 359 8.67 -7.03 -16.99
CA VAL A 359 9.18 -5.67 -17.19
C VAL A 359 10.69 -5.59 -16.95
N ILE A 360 11.23 -6.25 -15.91
CA ILE A 360 12.69 -6.29 -15.65
C ILE A 360 13.47 -7.02 -16.76
N GLN A 361 12.83 -7.96 -17.47
CA GLN A 361 13.44 -8.63 -18.61
C GLN A 361 13.47 -7.76 -19.87
N ILE A 362 12.34 -7.09 -20.17
CA ILE A 362 12.14 -6.27 -21.36
C ILE A 362 12.91 -4.96 -21.27
N VAL A 363 12.77 -4.27 -20.14
CA VAL A 363 13.37 -2.95 -19.90
C VAL A 363 14.81 -3.14 -19.44
N ARG A 364 15.75 -2.50 -20.13
CA ARG A 364 17.17 -2.62 -19.84
C ARG A 364 17.78 -1.27 -19.55
N VAL A 365 18.61 -1.24 -18.52
CA VAL A 365 19.48 -0.11 -18.23
C VAL A 365 20.79 -0.36 -18.98
N PRO A 366 21.18 0.48 -19.95
CA PRO A 366 22.34 0.20 -20.81
C PRO A 366 23.67 0.44 -20.09
N ASN A 367 23.68 1.30 -19.06
CA ASN A 367 24.86 1.60 -18.27
C ASN A 367 24.48 2.11 -16.88
N LEU A 368 25.41 2.02 -15.93
CA LEU A 368 25.18 2.47 -14.54
C LEU A 368 24.91 3.96 -14.43
N LYS A 369 25.43 4.79 -15.33
CA LYS A 369 25.15 6.24 -15.30
C LYS A 369 23.65 6.49 -15.49
N VAL A 370 23.02 5.82 -16.47
CA VAL A 370 21.57 5.90 -16.67
C VAL A 370 20.83 5.35 -15.45
N GLY A 371 21.25 4.21 -14.90
CA GLY A 371 20.63 3.62 -13.70
C GLY A 371 20.68 4.56 -12.49
N SER A 372 21.83 5.19 -12.24
CA SER A 372 22.01 6.15 -11.16
C SER A 372 21.16 7.41 -11.34
N VAL A 373 21.07 7.93 -12.57
CA VAL A 373 20.20 9.08 -12.88
C VAL A 373 18.73 8.71 -12.68
N LEU A 374 18.29 7.53 -13.16
CA LEU A 374 16.92 7.04 -13.00
C LEU A 374 16.54 6.94 -11.52
N LEU A 375 17.37 6.29 -10.70
CA LEU A 375 17.10 6.15 -9.26
C LEU A 375 17.15 7.49 -8.52
N SER A 376 18.06 8.40 -8.89
CA SER A 376 18.12 9.73 -8.30
C SER A 376 16.89 10.57 -8.65
N CYS A 377 16.41 10.47 -9.88
CA CYS A 377 15.16 11.09 -10.32
C CYS A 377 13.95 10.52 -9.55
N ALA A 378 13.89 9.20 -9.38
CA ALA A 378 12.84 8.52 -8.64
C ALA A 378 12.84 8.87 -7.14
N PHE A 379 14.02 9.00 -6.54
CA PHE A 379 14.19 9.48 -5.17
C PHE A 379 13.62 10.89 -4.96
N LEU A 380 13.92 11.83 -5.86
CA LEU A 380 13.39 13.18 -5.79
C LEU A 380 11.88 13.21 -6.04
N TYR A 381 11.39 12.40 -6.97
CA TYR A 381 9.97 12.23 -7.24
C TYR A 381 9.20 11.80 -5.99
N ASP A 382 9.69 10.78 -5.29
CA ASP A 382 9.02 10.20 -4.12
C ASP A 382 8.96 11.21 -2.95
N ILE A 383 10.07 11.90 -2.65
CA ILE A 383 10.12 12.96 -1.63
C ILE A 383 9.15 14.10 -1.96
N PHE A 384 9.12 14.53 -3.23
CA PHE A 384 8.22 15.61 -3.66
C PHE A 384 6.76 15.20 -3.47
N TRP A 385 6.37 14.02 -3.93
CA TRP A 385 4.98 13.59 -3.92
C TRP A 385 4.46 13.11 -2.56
N VAL A 386 5.34 12.74 -1.63
CA VAL A 386 4.95 12.39 -0.25
C VAL A 386 4.96 13.62 0.67
N PHE A 387 6.03 14.42 0.68
CA PHE A 387 6.17 15.52 1.64
C PHE A 387 5.80 16.89 1.08
N VAL A 388 6.27 17.23 -0.12
CA VAL A 388 6.07 18.58 -0.69
C VAL A 388 4.63 18.77 -1.17
N SER A 389 4.03 17.73 -1.74
CA SER A 389 2.64 17.75 -2.20
C SER A 389 1.65 18.12 -1.08
N LYS A 390 1.89 17.64 0.15
CA LYS A 390 1.07 17.97 1.32
C LYS A 390 1.02 19.48 1.61
N SER A 391 2.12 20.19 1.38
CA SER A 391 2.17 21.65 1.56
C SER A 391 1.40 22.39 0.47
N LEU A 392 1.40 21.86 -0.76
CA LEU A 392 0.78 22.50 -1.93
C LEU A 392 -0.71 22.16 -2.10
N PHE A 393 -1.13 20.94 -1.76
CA PHE A 393 -2.49 20.42 -1.97
C PHE A 393 -3.23 20.12 -0.67
N HIS A 394 -2.68 20.51 0.48
CA HIS A 394 -3.16 20.23 1.85
C HIS A 394 -3.20 18.75 2.26
N GLU A 395 -3.11 17.83 1.30
CA GLU A 395 -3.01 16.40 1.48
C GLU A 395 -1.88 15.82 0.62
N SER A 396 -1.37 14.67 1.03
CA SER A 396 -0.32 13.97 0.30
C SER A 396 -0.93 13.20 -0.86
N VAL A 397 -0.73 13.72 -2.07
CA VAL A 397 -1.36 13.21 -3.30
C VAL A 397 -1.07 11.71 -3.52
N MET A 398 0.17 11.27 -3.29
CA MET A 398 0.54 9.86 -3.44
C MET A 398 -0.21 8.95 -2.46
N ILE A 399 -0.43 9.40 -1.22
CA ILE A 399 -1.11 8.61 -0.19
C ILE A 399 -2.61 8.56 -0.48
N ALA A 400 -3.21 9.69 -0.85
CA ALA A 400 -4.63 9.78 -1.23
C ALA A 400 -4.95 8.85 -2.42
N VAL A 401 -4.08 8.83 -3.43
CA VAL A 401 -4.24 7.96 -4.60
C VAL A 401 -3.98 6.48 -4.26
N ALA A 402 -3.00 6.18 -3.42
CA ALA A 402 -2.70 4.80 -3.01
C ALA A 402 -3.81 4.17 -2.16
N ARG A 403 -4.47 4.96 -1.31
CA ARG A 403 -5.57 4.50 -0.45
C ARG A 403 -6.93 4.52 -1.16
N GLY A 404 -7.10 5.39 -2.15
CA GLY A 404 -8.39 5.53 -2.85
C GLY A 404 -9.44 6.28 -2.02
N ASP A 405 -9.02 7.19 -1.13
CA ASP A 405 -9.86 7.82 -0.07
C ASP A 405 -11.17 8.50 -0.56
N ASN A 406 -11.35 8.74 -1.86
CA ASN A 406 -12.54 9.34 -2.47
C ASN A 406 -13.47 8.34 -3.19
N THR A 407 -13.18 7.04 -3.15
CA THR A 407 -14.00 5.99 -3.79
C THR A 407 -14.12 4.79 -2.85
N ASP A 408 -15.34 4.26 -2.65
CA ASP A 408 -15.60 3.04 -1.86
C ASP A 408 -15.02 1.74 -2.51
N GLU A 409 -14.12 1.86 -3.48
CA GLU A 409 -13.47 0.75 -4.17
C GLU A 409 -12.02 0.57 -3.72
N ASP A 410 -11.57 -0.68 -3.64
CA ASP A 410 -10.17 -1.05 -3.48
C ASP A 410 -9.28 -0.23 -4.45
N GLY A 411 -8.26 0.43 -3.89
CA GLY A 411 -7.36 1.36 -4.60
C GLY A 411 -6.61 0.78 -5.81
N VAL A 412 -5.71 1.58 -6.40
CA VAL A 412 -5.03 1.28 -7.69
C VAL A 412 -4.39 -0.11 -7.71
N PRO A 413 -4.62 -0.96 -8.75
CA PRO A 413 -4.18 -2.37 -8.77
C PRO A 413 -2.66 -2.58 -8.93
N MET A 414 -1.88 -1.50 -9.06
CA MET A 414 -0.43 -1.55 -9.33
C MET A 414 0.41 -1.63 -8.03
N LEU A 415 -0.02 -2.52 -7.13
CA LEU A 415 0.59 -2.76 -5.82
C LEU A 415 0.54 -4.25 -5.47
N LEU A 416 1.51 -4.72 -4.70
CA LEU A 416 1.40 -6.01 -4.03
C LEU A 416 0.75 -5.80 -2.66
N LYS A 417 -0.17 -6.69 -2.27
CA LYS A 417 -0.94 -6.56 -1.03
C LYS A 417 -1.00 -7.85 -0.22
N ILE A 418 -0.72 -7.76 1.07
CA ILE A 418 -0.92 -8.88 2.01
C ILE A 418 -1.82 -8.40 3.16
N PRO A 419 -2.87 -9.16 3.51
CA PRO A 419 -3.71 -8.81 4.65
C PRO A 419 -2.89 -8.82 5.94
N ARG A 420 -3.10 -7.80 6.78
CA ARG A 420 -2.48 -7.71 8.11
C ARG A 420 -3.03 -8.83 8.99
N MET A 421 -2.14 -9.69 9.47
CA MET A 421 -2.52 -10.93 10.17
C MET A 421 -2.72 -10.71 11.67
N PHE A 422 -2.02 -9.72 12.24
CA PHE A 422 -1.99 -9.47 13.69
C PHE A 422 -2.42 -8.05 14.06
N ASP A 423 -2.79 -7.22 13.09
CA ASP A 423 -3.37 -5.90 13.34
C ASP A 423 -4.88 -6.04 13.66
N PRO A 424 -5.32 -5.66 14.88
CA PRO A 424 -6.73 -5.70 15.24
C PRO A 424 -7.59 -4.83 14.32
N TRP A 425 -7.01 -3.76 13.75
CA TRP A 425 -7.72 -2.85 12.85
C TRP A 425 -7.87 -3.41 11.42
N GLY A 426 -7.26 -4.56 11.14
CA GLY A 426 -7.27 -5.19 9.83
C GLY A 426 -6.58 -4.37 8.76
N GLY A 427 -7.03 -4.52 7.51
CA GLY A 427 -6.46 -3.86 6.34
C GLY A 427 -5.32 -4.62 5.68
N TYR A 428 -4.68 -3.97 4.71
CA TYR A 428 -3.60 -4.55 3.91
C TYR A 428 -2.29 -3.80 4.16
N SER A 429 -1.19 -4.54 4.24
CA SER A 429 0.13 -3.98 3.97
C SER A 429 0.33 -3.95 2.47
N ILE A 430 0.93 -2.87 1.94
CA ILE A 430 1.06 -2.62 0.51
C ILE A 430 2.49 -2.21 0.16
N ILE A 431 2.94 -2.58 -1.04
CA ILE A 431 4.18 -2.09 -1.65
C ILE A 431 3.95 -1.77 -3.12
N GLY A 432 4.43 -0.61 -3.57
CA GLY A 432 4.24 -0.16 -4.95
C GLY A 432 5.14 -0.91 -5.92
N PHE A 433 4.67 -1.15 -7.15
CA PHE A 433 5.51 -1.76 -8.19
C PHE A 433 6.74 -0.92 -8.51
N GLY A 434 6.66 0.41 -8.41
CA GLY A 434 7.78 1.32 -8.64
C GLY A 434 8.96 1.07 -7.69
N ASP A 435 8.67 0.74 -6.43
CA ASP A 435 9.67 0.47 -5.39
C ASP A 435 10.44 -0.84 -5.65
N ILE A 436 9.84 -1.76 -6.41
CA ILE A 436 10.44 -3.04 -6.79
C ILE A 436 11.12 -2.92 -8.15
N LEU A 437 10.44 -2.33 -9.14
CA LEU A 437 10.88 -2.23 -10.52
C LEU A 437 12.13 -1.35 -10.68
N LEU A 438 12.10 -0.12 -10.17
CA LEU A 438 13.16 0.85 -10.45
C LEU A 438 14.50 0.38 -9.87
N PRO A 439 14.59 -0.04 -8.59
CA PRO A 439 15.82 -0.61 -8.05
C PRO A 439 16.14 -1.96 -8.67
N GLY A 440 15.12 -2.78 -8.94
CA GLY A 440 15.27 -4.11 -9.54
C GLY A 440 15.94 -4.09 -10.92
N LEU A 441 15.68 -3.06 -11.73
CA LEU A 441 16.36 -2.86 -13.02
C LEU A 441 17.89 -2.71 -12.85
N VAL A 442 18.32 -2.01 -11.81
CA VAL A 442 19.74 -1.78 -11.53
C VAL A 442 20.39 -3.03 -10.93
N VAL A 443 19.69 -3.74 -10.03
CA VAL A 443 20.14 -5.03 -9.49
C VAL A 443 20.29 -6.08 -10.61
N ALA A 444 19.33 -6.15 -11.54
CA ALA A 444 19.39 -7.04 -12.70
C ALA A 444 20.54 -6.68 -13.65
N PHE A 445 20.81 -5.38 -13.85
CA PHE A 445 21.98 -4.93 -14.59
C PHE A 445 23.29 -5.42 -13.94
N ALA A 446 23.42 -5.32 -12.62
CA ALA A 446 24.62 -5.76 -11.90
C ALA A 446 24.92 -7.26 -12.13
N LEU A 447 23.89 -8.12 -12.13
CA LEU A 447 24.08 -9.55 -12.42
C LEU A 447 24.47 -9.82 -13.86
N ARG A 448 23.81 -9.16 -14.82
CA ARG A 448 24.18 -9.26 -16.25
C ARG A 448 25.64 -8.86 -16.46
N TYR A 449 26.08 -7.79 -15.81
CA TYR A 449 27.46 -7.31 -15.87
C TYR A 449 28.45 -8.33 -15.26
N ASP A 450 28.17 -8.85 -14.06
CA ASP A 450 29.04 -9.84 -13.40
C ASP A 450 29.25 -11.11 -14.24
N TRP A 451 28.19 -11.59 -14.90
CA TRP A 451 28.27 -12.74 -15.81
C TRP A 451 29.03 -12.42 -17.09
N ALA A 452 28.83 -11.24 -17.68
CA ALA A 452 29.57 -10.80 -18.86
C ALA A 452 31.08 -10.65 -18.56
N ALA A 453 31.42 -10.15 -17.37
CA ALA A 453 32.80 -10.02 -16.90
C ALA A 453 33.45 -11.36 -16.47
N LYS A 454 32.74 -12.50 -16.62
CA LYS A 454 33.20 -13.85 -16.25
C LYS A 454 33.74 -13.95 -14.82
N LYS A 455 33.19 -13.16 -13.89
CA LYS A 455 33.60 -13.23 -12.49
C LYS A 455 33.23 -14.60 -11.92
N LYS A 456 34.24 -15.35 -11.45
CA LYS A 456 34.09 -16.74 -10.99
C LYS A 456 33.36 -16.91 -9.64
N SER A 457 33.26 -15.85 -8.84
CA SER A 457 32.65 -15.89 -7.51
C SER A 457 31.55 -14.84 -7.36
N LEU A 458 30.38 -15.28 -6.90
CA LEU A 458 29.24 -14.43 -6.52
C LEU A 458 29.59 -13.39 -5.44
N ARG A 459 30.58 -13.69 -4.57
CA ARG A 459 31.06 -12.76 -3.53
C ARG A 459 31.98 -11.66 -4.06
N SER A 460 32.56 -11.87 -5.24
CA SER A 460 33.39 -10.87 -5.94
C SER A 460 32.58 -10.05 -6.96
N GLY A 461 31.33 -10.44 -7.18
CA GLY A 461 30.37 -9.75 -8.02
C GLY A 461 29.65 -8.62 -7.29
N TYR A 462 29.16 -7.67 -8.06
CA TYR A 462 28.38 -6.54 -7.57
C TYR A 462 26.91 -6.89 -7.29
N PHE A 463 26.40 -7.97 -7.89
CA PHE A 463 25.03 -8.41 -7.71
C PHE A 463 24.68 -8.68 -6.25
N LEU A 464 25.52 -9.41 -5.53
CA LEU A 464 25.24 -9.79 -4.14
C LEU A 464 25.16 -8.55 -3.24
N TRP A 465 26.05 -7.57 -3.43
CA TRP A 465 26.06 -6.31 -2.71
C TRP A 465 24.84 -5.45 -3.06
N SER A 466 24.52 -5.32 -4.35
CA SER A 466 23.37 -4.54 -4.81
C SER A 466 22.04 -5.13 -4.33
N ALA A 467 21.89 -6.46 -4.39
CA ALA A 467 20.69 -7.16 -3.90
C ALA A 467 20.55 -7.08 -2.38
N SER A 468 21.66 -7.23 -1.63
CA SER A 468 21.65 -7.09 -0.17
C SER A 468 21.30 -5.66 0.25
N ALA A 469 21.82 -4.66 -0.49
CA ALA A 469 21.54 -3.26 -0.24
C ALA A 469 20.08 -2.90 -0.54
N TYR A 470 19.49 -3.42 -1.63
CA TYR A 470 18.06 -3.31 -1.90
C TYR A 470 17.22 -3.90 -0.76
N GLY A 471 17.51 -5.15 -0.36
CA GLY A 471 16.79 -5.80 0.74
C GLY A 471 16.92 -5.04 2.06
N THR A 472 18.10 -4.49 2.36
CA THR A 472 18.32 -3.70 3.58
C THR A 472 17.59 -2.36 3.53
N GLY A 473 17.63 -1.65 2.40
CA GLY A 473 16.91 -0.39 2.22
C GLY A 473 15.39 -0.57 2.34
N LEU A 474 14.85 -1.66 1.79
CA LEU A 474 13.44 -1.99 1.92
C LEU A 474 13.07 -2.37 3.36
N LEU A 475 13.92 -3.10 4.08
CA LEU A 475 13.71 -3.40 5.49
C LEU A 475 13.66 -2.14 6.34
N ILE A 476 14.60 -1.20 6.11
CA ILE A 476 14.63 0.09 6.80
C ILE A 476 13.38 0.91 6.49
N THR A 477 12.83 0.80 5.28
CA THR A 477 11.56 1.44 4.93
C THR A 477 10.43 0.97 5.83
N TYR A 478 10.27 -0.34 6.04
CA TYR A 478 9.25 -0.88 6.94
C TYR A 478 9.49 -0.48 8.40
N VAL A 479 10.74 -0.52 8.86
CA VAL A 479 11.09 -0.04 10.21
C VAL A 479 10.72 1.44 10.37
N ALA A 480 11.03 2.28 9.39
CA ALA A 480 10.68 3.69 9.41
C ALA A 480 9.16 3.93 9.39
N LEU A 481 8.41 3.17 8.56
CA LEU A 481 6.95 3.22 8.52
C LEU A 481 6.34 2.89 9.90
N ASN A 482 6.88 1.89 10.59
CA ASN A 482 6.37 1.46 11.90
C ASN A 482 6.78 2.41 13.03
N LEU A 483 7.93 3.09 12.92
CA LEU A 483 8.36 4.11 13.88
C LEU A 483 7.62 5.44 13.70
N MET A 484 7.08 5.72 12.51
CA MET A 484 6.45 7.00 12.17
C MET A 484 4.91 6.96 12.25
N ASP A 485 4.37 5.94 12.93
CA ASP A 485 2.98 5.81 13.36
C ASP A 485 1.96 6.39 12.36
N GLY A 486 1.96 6.00 11.08
CA GLY A 486 0.89 6.37 10.15
C GLY A 486 1.14 7.56 9.23
N HIS A 487 2.24 8.29 9.40
CA HIS A 487 2.70 9.19 8.34
C HIS A 487 3.31 8.37 7.19
N GLY A 488 2.65 8.34 6.03
CA GLY A 488 3.18 7.63 4.88
C GLY A 488 4.58 8.13 4.52
N GLN A 489 5.50 7.18 4.36
CA GLN A 489 6.90 7.43 4.08
C GLN A 489 7.22 7.21 2.61
N PRO A 490 8.09 8.03 2.01
CA PRO A 490 8.64 7.75 0.70
C PRO A 490 9.57 6.52 0.79
N ALA A 491 9.19 5.41 0.17
CA ALA A 491 9.96 4.17 0.23
C ALA A 491 11.34 4.32 -0.47
N LEU A 492 11.37 5.04 -1.60
CA LEU A 492 12.58 5.26 -2.37
C LEU A 492 13.59 6.13 -1.62
N LEU A 493 13.17 6.92 -0.62
CA LEU A 493 14.06 7.65 0.28
C LEU A 493 15.08 6.73 0.94
N TYR A 494 14.68 5.52 1.31
CA TYR A 494 15.54 4.54 1.96
C TYR A 494 16.14 3.56 0.95
N ILE A 495 15.38 3.14 -0.07
CA ILE A 495 15.87 2.12 -1.02
C ILE A 495 16.98 2.67 -1.92
N VAL A 496 16.85 3.90 -2.44
CA VAL A 496 17.79 4.45 -3.43
C VAL A 496 19.20 4.68 -2.87
N PRO A 497 19.39 5.34 -1.71
CA PRO A 497 20.73 5.55 -1.18
C PRO A 497 21.47 4.23 -0.89
N PHE A 498 20.76 3.24 -0.36
CA PHE A 498 21.35 1.92 -0.10
C PHE A 498 21.73 1.21 -1.39
N THR A 499 20.82 1.13 -2.36
CA THR A 499 21.08 0.45 -3.65
C THR A 499 22.22 1.09 -4.44
N LEU A 500 22.30 2.43 -4.48
CA LEU A 500 23.42 3.14 -5.08
C LEU A 500 24.72 2.98 -4.29
N ALA A 501 24.67 2.97 -2.95
CA ALA A 501 25.85 2.72 -2.12
C ALA A 501 26.41 1.31 -2.32
N GLY A 502 25.55 0.30 -2.45
CA GLY A 502 25.96 -1.08 -2.79
C GLY A 502 26.63 -1.19 -4.17
N LEU A 503 26.40 -0.21 -5.06
CA LEU A 503 27.07 -0.07 -6.36
C LEU A 503 28.25 0.90 -6.32
N GLY A 504 28.49 1.62 -5.22
CA GLY A 504 29.58 2.58 -5.09
C GLY A 504 30.97 1.95 -5.25
N GLU A 505 31.13 0.68 -4.85
CA GLU A 505 32.34 -0.11 -5.13
C GLU A 505 32.53 -0.42 -6.63
N LEU A 506 31.45 -0.34 -7.42
CA LEU A 506 31.46 -0.54 -8.88
C LEU A 506 31.97 0.70 -9.61
N VAL A 507 31.62 1.89 -9.13
CA VAL A 507 32.04 3.17 -9.72
C VAL A 507 33.52 3.49 -9.47
N GLN A 508 34.12 2.94 -8.40
CA GLN A 508 35.56 3.11 -8.13
C GLN A 508 36.46 2.13 -8.90
N GLY A 509 35.88 1.07 -9.49
CA GLY A 509 36.60 0.05 -10.27
C GLY A 509 36.44 0.17 -11.79
N LEU A 510 35.64 1.14 -12.27
CA LEU A 510 35.51 1.59 -13.65
C LEU A 510 36.21 2.94 -13.80
#